data_AF-A0A645CTX6-F1
#
_entry.id   AF-A0A645CTX6-F1
#
_cell.length_a   1.000
_cell.length_b   1.000
_cell.length_c   1.000
_cell.angle_alpha   90.00
_cell.angle_beta   90.00
_cell.angle_gamma   90.00
#
_symmetry.space_group_name_H-M   'P 1'
#
loop_
_entity.id
_entity.type
_entity.pdbx_description
1 polymer ?
#
loop_
_entity_poly.entity_id
_entity_poly.type
_entity_poly.pdbx_seq_one_letter_code
_entity_poly.pdbx_strand_id
1 'polypeptide(L)'
;MDTAGRLHIDEDMMAELVRVKGKIEPAEILLVVDAMTGQDAVNVAKTFDETLGVTGVILTKLDGDTRGGAALSIRAVTGKPVKFSGIGEKLEDIEPFHPDRMASRILGMGDVLSLIEKAQTAFDEKKAQELEKKIRSATFTLDDFLDQFTQIKKMGPIEDVLSMMPGMGGKMAGAQVDEKALAHTEAIIRAMTAQERANPDILNASRRRRIAKGSGTSVQEVNRMMNQFESIRKLIKQFSGKKKGKFPRMGGMPFGPM
;
A
#
# COMPACT_ATOMS: atom_id res chain seq x y z
N MET A 1 9.60 -13.84 -28.64
CA MET A 1 10.73 -14.77 -28.78
C MET A 1 11.73 -14.42 -27.70
N ASP A 2 12.04 -15.35 -26.82
CA ASP A 2 13.06 -15.15 -25.79
C ASP A 2 14.45 -15.49 -26.34
N THR A 3 15.47 -14.77 -25.90
CA THR A 3 16.87 -14.95 -26.33
C THR A 3 17.76 -15.16 -25.12
N ALA A 4 18.82 -15.95 -25.27
CA ALA A 4 19.76 -16.20 -24.18
C ALA A 4 20.34 -14.89 -23.60
N GLY A 5 20.53 -14.85 -22.28
CA GLY A 5 21.21 -13.76 -21.58
C GLY A 5 22.65 -13.61 -22.07
N ARG A 6 23.04 -12.37 -22.38
CA ARG A 6 24.30 -12.05 -23.06
C ARG A 6 24.97 -10.87 -22.37
N LEU A 7 26.28 -10.94 -22.24
CA LEU A 7 27.08 -9.81 -21.80
C LEU A 7 27.26 -8.86 -22.98
N HIS A 8 27.10 -7.56 -22.73
CA HIS A 8 27.27 -6.51 -23.74
C HIS A 8 28.70 -6.41 -24.30
N ILE A 9 29.67 -7.07 -23.64
CA ILE A 9 31.08 -7.15 -24.04
C ILE A 9 31.39 -8.36 -24.94
N ASP A 10 30.43 -9.26 -25.16
CA ASP A 10 30.63 -10.46 -25.99
C ASP A 10 30.23 -10.17 -27.45
N GLU A 11 31.24 -9.86 -28.28
CA GLU A 11 31.05 -9.47 -29.68
C GLU A 11 30.42 -10.58 -30.53
N ASP A 12 30.77 -11.84 -30.30
CA ASP A 12 30.27 -12.99 -31.06
C ASP A 12 28.77 -13.20 -30.80
N MET A 13 28.37 -13.10 -29.53
CA MET A 13 26.97 -13.21 -29.13
C MET A 13 26.14 -12.01 -29.61
N MET A 14 26.69 -10.80 -29.66
CA MET A 14 26.02 -9.63 -30.21
C MET A 14 25.86 -9.73 -31.73
N ALA A 15 26.87 -10.21 -32.44
CA ALA A 15 26.79 -10.46 -33.88
C ALA A 15 25.71 -11.50 -34.22
N GLU A 16 25.51 -12.50 -33.37
CA GLU A 16 24.42 -13.46 -33.51
C GLU A 16 23.04 -12.78 -33.38
N LEU A 17 22.84 -11.87 -32.41
CA LEU A 17 21.58 -11.14 -32.28
C LEU A 17 21.29 -10.28 -33.51
N VAL A 18 22.31 -9.65 -34.10
CA VAL A 18 22.16 -8.88 -35.35
C VAL A 18 21.67 -9.78 -36.48
N ARG A 19 22.24 -11.00 -36.61
CA ARG A 19 21.78 -11.97 -37.62
C ARG A 19 20.34 -12.42 -37.37
N VAL A 20 19.97 -12.67 -36.11
CA VAL A 20 18.60 -13.07 -35.74
C VAL A 20 17.61 -11.94 -36.04
N LYS A 21 17.93 -10.70 -35.65
CA LYS A 21 17.13 -9.51 -35.96
C LYS A 21 16.93 -9.36 -37.48
N GLY A 22 17.99 -9.49 -38.26
CA GLY A 22 17.92 -9.36 -39.72
C GLY A 22 17.10 -10.44 -40.43
N LYS A 23 16.90 -11.60 -39.81
CA LYS A 23 16.04 -12.67 -40.37
C LYS A 23 14.58 -12.54 -39.95
N ILE A 24 14.33 -12.08 -38.74
CA ILE A 24 12.99 -12.07 -38.13
C ILE A 24 12.29 -10.73 -38.35
N GLU A 25 13.04 -9.64 -38.49
CA GLU A 25 12.54 -8.27 -38.63
C GLU A 25 11.48 -7.92 -37.57
N PRO A 26 11.82 -8.04 -36.27
CA PRO A 26 10.85 -7.84 -35.21
C PRO A 26 10.34 -6.39 -35.17
N ALA A 27 9.03 -6.23 -35.01
CA ALA A 27 8.42 -4.91 -34.81
C ALA A 27 8.84 -4.27 -33.47
N GLU A 28 9.16 -5.09 -32.47
CA GLU A 28 9.51 -4.67 -31.12
C GLU A 28 10.69 -5.49 -30.62
N ILE A 29 11.70 -4.81 -30.08
CA ILE A 29 12.84 -5.38 -29.39
C ILE A 29 12.83 -4.80 -27.98
N LEU A 30 12.60 -5.65 -26.98
CA LEU A 30 12.51 -5.22 -25.59
C LEU A 30 13.75 -5.66 -24.83
N LEU A 31 14.47 -4.70 -24.25
CA LEU A 31 15.60 -4.98 -23.38
C LEU A 31 15.10 -5.17 -21.95
N VAL A 32 15.42 -6.33 -21.36
CA VAL A 32 15.09 -6.62 -19.97
C VAL A 32 16.30 -6.27 -19.09
N VAL A 33 16.10 -5.42 -18.09
CA VAL A 33 17.17 -4.93 -17.22
C VAL A 33 16.75 -5.02 -15.75
N ASP A 34 17.69 -5.46 -14.92
CA ASP A 34 17.50 -5.51 -13.48
C ASP A 34 17.69 -4.13 -12.85
N ALA A 35 16.68 -3.68 -12.08
CA ALA A 35 16.69 -2.38 -11.42
C ALA A 35 17.81 -2.26 -10.35
N MET A 36 18.34 -3.37 -9.84
CA MET A 36 19.44 -3.40 -8.87
C MET A 36 20.82 -3.17 -9.48
N THR A 37 20.97 -3.37 -10.80
CA THR A 37 22.27 -3.31 -11.49
C THR A 37 22.86 -1.89 -11.57
N GLY A 38 22.09 -0.85 -11.21
CA GLY A 38 22.60 0.49 -10.97
C GLY A 38 23.21 1.15 -12.22
N GLN A 39 24.48 1.58 -12.13
CA GLN A 39 25.16 2.29 -13.23
C GLN A 39 25.57 1.36 -14.38
N ASP A 40 25.80 0.07 -14.13
CA ASP A 40 26.24 -0.86 -15.17
C ASP A 40 25.12 -1.16 -16.19
N ALA A 41 23.87 -1.12 -15.72
CA ALA A 41 22.67 -1.19 -16.55
C ALA A 41 22.64 -0.13 -17.66
N VAL A 42 23.26 1.03 -17.42
CA VAL A 42 23.30 2.15 -18.37
C VAL A 42 24.19 1.82 -19.56
N ASN A 43 25.36 1.25 -19.30
CA ASN A 43 26.30 0.84 -20.34
C ASN A 43 25.73 -0.31 -21.17
N VAL A 44 25.15 -1.31 -20.51
CA VAL A 44 24.43 -2.42 -21.16
C VAL A 44 23.35 -1.86 -22.09
N ALA A 45 22.48 -1.00 -21.57
CA ALA A 45 21.36 -0.47 -22.34
C ALA A 45 21.82 0.34 -23.56
N LYS A 46 22.90 1.12 -23.41
CA LYS A 46 23.51 1.87 -24.51
C LYS A 46 24.02 0.94 -25.62
N THR A 47 24.87 -0.03 -25.28
CA THR A 47 25.47 -0.93 -26.26
C THR A 47 24.41 -1.75 -27.01
N PHE A 48 23.40 -2.24 -26.29
CA PHE A 48 22.30 -2.99 -26.89
C PHE A 48 21.44 -2.12 -27.81
N ASP A 49 21.22 -0.84 -27.46
CA ASP A 49 20.48 0.08 -28.32
C ASP A 49 21.25 0.47 -29.58
N GLU A 50 22.53 0.76 -29.46
CA GLU A 50 23.38 1.08 -30.62
C GLU A 50 23.47 -0.10 -31.60
N THR A 51 23.51 -1.33 -31.08
CA THR A 51 23.68 -2.54 -31.91
C THR A 51 22.36 -3.05 -32.48
N LEU A 52 21.29 -3.08 -31.68
CA LEU A 52 20.04 -3.74 -32.04
C LEU A 52 18.89 -2.77 -32.25
N GLY A 53 19.01 -1.50 -31.87
CA GLY A 53 17.94 -0.51 -31.95
C GLY A 53 16.75 -0.95 -31.11
N VAL A 54 16.90 -0.89 -29.78
CA VAL A 54 15.84 -1.30 -28.86
C VAL A 54 14.64 -0.37 -29.03
N THR A 55 13.43 -0.93 -28.90
CA THR A 55 12.19 -0.15 -29.02
C THR A 55 11.58 0.16 -27.65
N GLY A 56 11.91 -0.62 -26.63
CA GLY A 56 11.47 -0.39 -25.27
C GLY A 56 12.27 -1.20 -24.25
N VAL A 57 12.06 -0.87 -22.98
CA VAL A 57 12.75 -1.51 -21.85
C VAL A 57 11.73 -2.11 -20.89
N ILE A 58 12.08 -3.25 -20.30
CA ILE A 58 11.38 -3.86 -19.18
C ILE A 58 12.31 -3.81 -17.98
N LEU A 59 11.83 -3.27 -16.86
CA LEU A 59 12.59 -3.25 -15.61
C LEU A 59 12.12 -4.37 -14.69
N THR A 60 13.04 -5.18 -14.18
CA THR A 60 12.71 -6.25 -13.23
C THR A 60 13.22 -5.92 -11.83
N LYS A 61 12.70 -6.62 -10.82
CA LYS A 61 13.10 -6.50 -9.41
C LYS A 61 12.91 -5.10 -8.84
N LEU A 62 11.82 -4.43 -9.24
CA LEU A 62 11.44 -3.12 -8.72
C LEU A 62 10.81 -3.17 -7.33
N ASP A 63 10.54 -4.35 -6.80
CA ASP A 63 10.11 -4.62 -5.43
C ASP A 63 11.23 -4.40 -4.39
N GLY A 64 12.50 -4.46 -4.80
CA GLY A 64 13.64 -4.19 -3.92
C GLY A 64 13.75 -2.72 -3.47
N ASP A 65 14.68 -2.45 -2.52
CA ASP A 65 15.01 -1.10 -2.00
C ASP A 65 15.75 -0.20 -3.01
N THR A 66 15.60 -0.49 -4.30
CA THR A 66 16.19 0.31 -5.35
C THR A 66 15.31 1.53 -5.57
N ARG A 67 15.87 2.71 -5.31
CA ARG A 67 15.18 4.00 -5.48
C ARG A 67 14.94 4.35 -6.95
N GLY A 68 14.70 3.39 -7.85
CA GLY A 68 14.30 3.65 -9.24
C GLY A 68 15.32 4.33 -10.15
N GLY A 69 16.54 4.62 -9.67
CA GLY A 69 17.53 5.39 -10.42
C GLY A 69 17.96 4.76 -11.74
N ALA A 70 17.98 3.42 -11.82
CA ALA A 70 18.28 2.69 -13.06
C ALA A 70 17.29 3.04 -14.18
N ALA A 71 15.99 3.17 -13.87
CA ALA A 71 14.96 3.53 -14.84
C ALA A 71 15.24 4.89 -15.50
N LEU A 72 15.61 5.87 -14.69
CA LEU A 72 15.92 7.22 -15.13
C LEU A 72 17.18 7.22 -16.01
N SER A 73 18.24 6.55 -15.57
CA SER A 73 19.51 6.51 -16.28
C SER A 73 19.40 5.80 -17.62
N ILE A 74 18.68 4.68 -17.70
CA ILE A 74 18.44 3.94 -18.95
C ILE A 74 17.65 4.81 -19.93
N ARG A 75 16.58 5.46 -19.46
CA ARG A 75 15.80 6.38 -20.31
C ARG A 75 16.62 7.56 -20.80
N ALA A 76 17.48 8.12 -19.96
CA ALA A 76 18.33 9.25 -20.31
C ALA A 76 19.36 8.90 -21.41
N VAL A 77 19.89 7.67 -21.40
CA VAL A 77 20.91 7.24 -22.35
C VAL A 77 20.34 6.65 -23.64
N THR A 78 19.30 5.83 -23.54
CA THR A 78 18.70 5.16 -24.72
C THR A 78 17.58 5.99 -25.38
N GLY A 79 16.95 6.90 -24.63
CA GLY A 79 15.74 7.61 -25.08
C GLY A 79 14.51 6.71 -25.26
N LYS A 80 14.60 5.40 -24.96
CA LYS A 80 13.54 4.41 -25.19
C LYS A 80 12.57 4.31 -24.01
N PRO A 81 11.27 4.06 -24.25
CA PRO A 81 10.29 4.01 -23.18
C PRO A 81 10.46 2.74 -22.35
N VAL A 82 10.31 2.86 -21.03
CA VAL A 82 10.10 1.70 -20.18
C VAL A 82 8.62 1.32 -20.32
N LYS A 83 8.35 0.09 -20.76
CA LYS A 83 6.99 -0.38 -21.06
C LYS A 83 6.37 -1.15 -19.90
N PHE A 84 7.16 -2.00 -19.24
CA PHE A 84 6.70 -2.85 -18.14
C PHE A 84 7.68 -2.85 -16.98
N SER A 85 7.15 -3.16 -15.80
CA SER A 85 7.87 -3.34 -14.55
C SER A 85 7.51 -4.68 -13.91
N GLY A 86 8.53 -5.45 -13.54
CA GLY A 86 8.41 -6.66 -12.73
C GLY A 86 8.57 -6.32 -11.25
N ILE A 87 7.54 -6.63 -10.46
CA ILE A 87 7.40 -6.33 -9.03
C ILE A 87 7.43 -7.58 -8.15
N GLY A 88 7.92 -8.70 -8.69
CA GLY A 88 8.00 -9.98 -8.00
C GLY A 88 8.48 -11.10 -8.91
N GLU A 89 8.38 -12.33 -8.41
CA GLU A 89 8.88 -13.54 -9.09
C GLU A 89 7.78 -14.32 -9.82
N LYS A 90 6.51 -14.06 -9.53
CA LYS A 90 5.39 -14.80 -10.12
C LYS A 90 5.06 -14.28 -11.50
N LEU A 91 4.36 -15.10 -12.29
CA LEU A 91 3.94 -14.72 -13.65
C LEU A 91 2.98 -13.52 -13.65
N GLU A 92 2.23 -13.33 -12.57
CA GLU A 92 1.30 -12.23 -12.42
C GLU A 92 1.98 -10.92 -11.97
N ASP A 93 3.25 -10.96 -11.58
CA ASP A 93 3.98 -9.83 -10.99
C ASP A 93 4.61 -8.90 -12.05
N ILE A 94 4.02 -8.84 -13.25
CA ILE A 94 4.40 -7.91 -14.32
C ILE A 94 3.28 -6.89 -14.56
N GLU A 95 3.61 -5.61 -14.45
CA GLU A 95 2.65 -4.51 -14.61
C GLU A 95 3.13 -3.48 -15.64
N PRO A 96 2.22 -2.72 -16.28
CA PRO A 96 2.59 -1.56 -17.08
C PRO A 96 3.43 -0.56 -16.28
N PHE A 97 4.47 -0.03 -16.91
CA PHE A 97 5.32 0.95 -16.24
C PHE A 97 4.63 2.32 -16.16
N HIS A 98 4.56 2.88 -14.95
CA HIS A 98 3.98 4.20 -14.69
C HIS A 98 5.07 5.19 -14.24
N PRO A 99 5.50 6.14 -15.10
CA PRO A 99 6.55 7.11 -14.78
C PRO A 99 6.23 7.96 -13.55
N ASP A 100 4.96 8.37 -13.38
CA ASP A 100 4.53 9.22 -12.26
C ASP A 100 4.71 8.52 -10.91
N ARG A 101 4.42 7.21 -10.85
CA ARG A 101 4.63 6.40 -9.65
C ARG A 101 6.11 6.24 -9.33
N MET A 102 6.95 6.03 -10.35
CA MET A 102 8.39 5.94 -10.14
C MET A 102 9.03 7.25 -9.73
N ALA A 103 8.65 8.38 -10.35
CA ALA A 103 9.10 9.70 -9.94
C ALA A 103 8.74 9.97 -8.47
N SER A 104 7.53 9.59 -8.06
CA SER A 104 7.09 9.72 -6.67
C SER A 104 7.94 8.87 -5.72
N ARG A 105 8.20 7.61 -6.08
CA ARG A 105 9.06 6.70 -5.28
C ARG A 105 10.49 7.22 -5.17
N ILE A 106 11.07 7.75 -6.24
CA ILE A 106 12.42 8.37 -6.26
C ILE A 106 12.46 9.61 -5.35
N LEU A 107 11.46 10.48 -5.45
CA LEU A 107 11.37 11.73 -4.68
C LEU A 107 10.98 11.51 -3.21
N GLY A 108 10.80 10.26 -2.77
CA GLY A 108 10.30 9.93 -1.44
C GLY A 108 8.85 10.39 -1.20
N MET A 109 8.15 10.81 -2.26
CA MET A 109 6.73 11.17 -2.27
C MET A 109 5.82 9.97 -2.62
N GLY A 110 6.39 8.77 -2.77
CA GLY A 110 5.68 7.53 -3.10
C GLY A 110 4.59 7.16 -2.09
N ASP A 111 4.74 7.64 -0.85
CA ASP A 111 3.70 7.55 0.17
C ASP A 111 2.52 8.48 -0.13
N VAL A 112 2.74 9.68 -0.66
CA VAL A 112 1.67 10.69 -0.81
C VAL A 112 0.76 10.37 -2.00
N LEU A 113 1.30 9.94 -3.13
CA LEU A 113 0.48 9.57 -4.29
C LEU A 113 -0.20 8.22 -4.12
N SER A 114 0.43 7.25 -3.45
CA SER A 114 -0.25 6.01 -3.04
C SER A 114 -1.33 6.31 -1.98
N LEU A 115 -1.10 7.25 -1.07
CA LEU A 115 -2.11 7.76 -0.13
C LEU A 115 -3.26 8.47 -0.87
N ILE A 116 -3.00 9.17 -1.97
CA ILE A 116 -4.03 9.87 -2.76
C ILE A 116 -4.79 8.91 -3.67
N GLU A 117 -4.13 7.95 -4.33
CA GLU A 117 -4.78 6.91 -5.15
C GLU A 117 -5.57 5.92 -4.27
N LYS A 118 -5.01 5.50 -3.11
CA LYS A 118 -5.73 4.68 -2.12
C LYS A 118 -6.79 5.48 -1.36
N ALA A 119 -6.60 6.80 -1.15
CA ALA A 119 -7.69 7.66 -0.71
C ALA A 119 -8.78 7.76 -1.78
N GLN A 120 -8.46 7.87 -3.07
CA GLN A 120 -9.49 7.93 -4.12
C GLN A 120 -10.24 6.60 -4.30
N THR A 121 -9.62 5.46 -4.03
CA THR A 121 -10.29 4.14 -4.08
C THR A 121 -10.98 3.73 -2.76
N ALA A 122 -10.57 4.29 -1.61
CA ALA A 122 -11.18 4.00 -0.30
C ALA A 122 -12.09 5.13 0.25
N PHE A 123 -12.02 6.34 -0.29
CA PHE A 123 -12.88 7.47 0.08
C PHE A 123 -13.92 7.72 -1.01
N ASP A 124 -15.05 7.07 -0.83
CA ASP A 124 -16.34 7.61 -1.25
C ASP A 124 -16.49 8.97 -0.55
N GLU A 125 -16.26 10.09 -1.24
CA GLU A 125 -16.27 11.46 -0.68
C GLU A 125 -17.49 11.72 0.22
N LYS A 126 -18.61 11.05 -0.08
CA LYS A 126 -19.84 11.06 0.73
C LYS A 126 -19.66 10.39 2.09
N LYS A 127 -19.06 9.20 2.14
CA LYS A 127 -18.79 8.46 3.39
C LYS A 127 -17.78 9.18 4.27
N ALA A 128 -16.81 9.84 3.67
CA ALA A 128 -15.84 10.67 4.37
C ALA A 128 -16.51 11.83 5.10
N GLN A 129 -17.41 12.55 4.41
CA GLN A 129 -18.18 13.65 4.97
C GLN A 129 -19.18 13.16 6.03
N GLU A 130 -19.79 11.99 5.85
CA GLU A 130 -20.66 11.36 6.85
C GLU A 130 -19.89 10.95 8.10
N LEU A 131 -18.72 10.35 7.94
CA LEU A 131 -17.83 9.98 9.04
C LEU A 131 -17.34 11.22 9.79
N GLU A 132 -16.93 12.27 9.08
CA GLU A 132 -16.55 13.55 9.67
C GLU A 132 -17.71 14.18 10.46
N LYS A 133 -18.94 14.17 9.92
CA LYS A 133 -20.14 14.62 10.63
C LYS A 133 -20.42 13.80 11.89
N LYS A 134 -20.32 12.47 11.81
CA LYS A 134 -20.55 11.55 12.94
C LYS A 134 -19.50 11.67 14.05
N ILE A 135 -18.24 11.88 13.67
CA ILE A 135 -17.14 12.18 14.60
C ILE A 135 -17.39 13.52 15.29
N ARG A 136 -17.83 14.54 14.54
CA ARG A 136 -18.17 15.87 15.10
C ARG A 136 -19.42 15.85 16.00
N SER A 137 -20.42 15.03 15.71
CA SER A 137 -21.61 14.87 16.55
C SER A 137 -21.41 13.91 17.73
N ALA A 138 -20.23 13.30 17.88
CA ALA A 138 -19.91 12.31 18.90
C ALA A 138 -20.87 11.10 18.94
N THR A 139 -21.57 10.84 17.83
CA THR A 139 -22.52 9.74 17.65
C THR A 139 -21.84 8.58 16.92
N PHE A 140 -20.74 8.09 17.49
CA PHE A 140 -20.07 6.89 16.99
C PHE A 140 -20.78 5.65 17.56
N THR A 141 -21.40 4.86 16.68
CA THR A 141 -22.20 3.67 17.03
C THR A 141 -21.46 2.36 16.76
N LEU A 142 -22.00 1.23 17.20
CA LEU A 142 -21.44 -0.09 16.87
C LEU A 142 -21.62 -0.47 15.39
N ASP A 143 -22.60 0.11 14.70
CA ASP A 143 -22.75 -0.05 13.25
C ASP A 143 -21.59 0.65 12.52
N ASP A 144 -21.24 1.88 12.93
CA ASP A 144 -20.07 2.58 12.38
C ASP A 144 -18.77 1.82 12.66
N PHE A 145 -18.66 1.24 13.85
CA PHE A 145 -17.53 0.40 14.22
C PHE A 145 -17.42 -0.83 13.32
N LEU A 146 -18.53 -1.53 13.04
CA LEU A 146 -18.56 -2.69 12.16
C LEU A 146 -18.20 -2.34 10.71
N ASP A 147 -18.67 -1.20 10.21
CA ASP A 147 -18.37 -0.72 8.86
C ASP A 147 -16.87 -0.48 8.67
N GLN A 148 -16.23 0.17 9.66
CA GLN A 148 -14.78 0.38 9.65
C GLN A 148 -14.01 -0.95 9.69
N PHE A 149 -14.45 -1.92 10.50
CA PHE A 149 -13.85 -3.24 10.54
C PHE A 149 -13.96 -3.99 9.20
N THR A 150 -15.11 -3.89 8.55
CA THR A 150 -15.35 -4.52 7.24
C THR A 150 -14.47 -3.90 6.16
N GLN A 151 -14.19 -2.59 6.24
CA GLN A 151 -13.26 -1.91 5.34
C GLN A 151 -11.82 -2.40 5.52
N ILE A 152 -11.35 -2.53 6.77
CA ILE A 152 -10.00 -3.04 7.06
C ILE A 152 -9.82 -4.47 6.54
N LYS A 153 -10.83 -5.34 6.73
CA LYS A 153 -10.83 -6.72 6.20
C LYS A 153 -10.72 -6.78 4.68
N LYS A 154 -11.22 -5.77 3.95
CA LYS A 154 -11.10 -5.70 2.47
C LYS A 154 -9.73 -5.26 1.99
N MET A 155 -8.92 -4.65 2.85
CA MET A 155 -7.59 -4.12 2.48
C MET A 155 -6.47 -5.17 2.54
N GLY A 156 -6.77 -6.40 2.96
CA GLY A 156 -5.80 -7.51 3.02
C GLY A 156 -5.42 -7.89 4.46
N PRO A 157 -4.38 -8.73 4.64
CA PRO A 157 -3.89 -9.12 5.96
C PRO A 157 -3.51 -7.88 6.78
N ILE A 158 -4.02 -7.78 8.01
CA ILE A 158 -3.77 -6.63 8.89
C ILE A 158 -2.26 -6.46 9.18
N GLU A 159 -1.50 -7.54 9.11
CA GLU A 159 -0.04 -7.55 9.26
C GLU A 159 0.67 -6.72 8.17
N ASP A 160 0.18 -6.80 6.92
CA ASP A 160 0.70 -6.02 5.80
C ASP A 160 0.31 -4.54 5.94
N VAL A 161 -0.89 -4.25 6.43
CA VAL A 161 -1.35 -2.88 6.68
C VAL A 161 -0.60 -2.22 7.83
N LEU A 162 -0.29 -2.96 8.90
CA LEU A 162 0.44 -2.47 10.07
C LEU A 162 1.93 -2.28 9.81
N SER A 163 2.55 -3.16 9.01
CA SER A 163 3.96 -3.02 8.60
C SER A 163 4.19 -1.81 7.70
N MET A 164 3.14 -1.35 7.00
CA MET A 164 3.13 -0.15 6.18
C MET A 164 2.88 1.15 6.95
N MET A 165 2.61 1.13 8.27
CA MET A 165 2.26 2.32 9.04
C MET A 165 3.51 2.97 9.69
N PRO A 166 3.95 4.18 9.24
CA PRO A 166 5.20 4.78 9.71
C PRO A 166 5.10 5.17 11.19
N GLY A 167 6.10 4.74 11.98
CA GLY A 167 6.20 5.03 13.42
C GLY A 167 5.53 4.03 14.37
N MET A 168 4.77 3.04 13.86
CA MET A 168 4.18 1.96 14.67
C MET A 168 4.80 0.57 14.45
N GLY A 169 5.50 0.37 13.33
CA GLY A 169 6.13 -0.92 12.99
C GLY A 169 7.12 -1.46 14.03
N GLY A 170 7.84 -0.59 14.76
CA GLY A 170 8.85 -1.01 15.73
C GLY A 170 8.35 -1.38 17.13
N LYS A 171 7.11 -0.98 17.51
CA LYS A 171 6.56 -1.23 18.87
C LYS A 171 5.43 -2.24 18.92
N MET A 172 4.95 -2.70 17.77
CA MET A 172 3.88 -3.70 17.63
C MET A 172 4.30 -4.90 16.75
N ALA A 173 5.57 -4.97 16.33
CA ALA A 173 6.14 -6.16 15.70
C ALA A 173 6.03 -7.35 16.67
N GLY A 174 5.13 -8.29 16.39
CA GLY A 174 4.85 -9.45 17.24
C GLY A 174 3.44 -9.47 17.85
N ALA A 175 2.62 -8.43 17.65
CA ALA A 175 1.19 -8.55 17.92
C ALA A 175 0.54 -9.37 16.80
N GLN A 176 0.53 -10.70 16.93
CA GLN A 176 -0.30 -11.57 16.09
C GLN A 176 -1.74 -11.06 16.16
N VAL A 177 -2.20 -10.45 15.07
CA VAL A 177 -3.59 -10.06 14.95
C VAL A 177 -4.34 -11.33 14.63
N ASP A 178 -4.91 -11.96 15.66
CA ASP A 178 -5.69 -13.18 15.50
C ASP A 178 -6.91 -12.90 14.62
N GLU A 179 -6.88 -13.38 13.36
CA GLU A 179 -8.01 -13.27 12.43
C GLU A 179 -9.30 -13.84 13.02
N LYS A 180 -9.21 -14.83 13.91
CA LYS A 180 -10.37 -15.39 14.61
C LYS A 180 -10.98 -14.38 15.58
N ALA A 181 -10.16 -13.54 16.21
CA ALA A 181 -10.65 -12.48 17.09
C ALA A 181 -11.44 -11.40 16.31
N LEU A 182 -11.07 -11.16 15.05
CA LEU A 182 -11.82 -10.27 14.16
C LEU A 182 -13.18 -10.88 13.79
N ALA A 183 -13.20 -12.16 13.42
CA ALA A 183 -14.43 -12.87 13.12
C ALA A 183 -15.39 -12.92 14.33
N HIS A 184 -14.84 -13.14 15.54
CA HIS A 184 -15.62 -13.11 16.79
C HIS A 184 -16.20 -11.72 17.06
N THR A 185 -15.45 -10.65 16.81
CA THR A 185 -15.93 -9.27 16.97
C THR A 185 -17.11 -8.98 16.04
N GLU A 186 -17.00 -9.37 14.77
CA GLU A 186 -18.09 -9.26 13.80
C GLU A 186 -19.33 -10.05 14.25
N ALA A 187 -19.15 -11.30 14.69
CA ALA A 187 -20.23 -12.15 15.17
C ALA A 187 -20.94 -11.55 16.39
N ILE A 188 -20.20 -10.98 17.35
CA ILE A 188 -20.76 -10.33 18.54
C ILE A 188 -21.63 -9.13 18.16
N ILE A 189 -21.18 -8.26 17.25
CA ILE A 189 -21.94 -7.08 16.84
C ILE A 189 -23.20 -7.49 16.06
N ARG A 190 -23.09 -8.48 15.18
CA ARG A 190 -24.23 -9.01 14.41
C ARG A 190 -25.29 -9.69 15.28
N ALA A 191 -24.90 -10.25 16.43
CA ALA A 191 -25.82 -10.84 17.41
C ALA A 191 -26.58 -9.81 18.27
N MET A 192 -26.29 -8.52 18.11
CA MET A 192 -27.03 -7.42 18.76
C MET A 192 -28.26 -7.02 17.95
N THR A 193 -29.22 -6.39 18.62
CA THR A 193 -30.35 -5.70 17.97
C THR A 193 -29.91 -4.33 17.47
N ALA A 194 -30.67 -3.74 16.53
CA ALA A 194 -30.38 -2.39 16.02
C ALA A 194 -30.35 -1.34 17.16
N GLN A 195 -31.23 -1.47 18.15
CA GLN A 195 -31.26 -0.57 19.31
C GLN A 195 -29.99 -0.68 20.16
N GLU A 196 -29.48 -1.90 20.36
CA GLU A 196 -28.25 -2.13 21.13
C GLU A 196 -27.00 -1.66 20.37
N ARG A 197 -27.00 -1.72 19.03
CA ARG A 197 -25.91 -1.18 18.22
C ARG A 197 -25.87 0.34 18.19
N ALA A 198 -27.04 0.97 18.10
CA ALA A 198 -27.18 2.42 18.14
C ALA A 198 -26.87 2.99 19.53
N ASN A 199 -27.27 2.29 20.60
CA ASN A 199 -27.01 2.69 21.97
C ASN A 199 -26.42 1.54 22.81
N PRO A 200 -25.09 1.38 22.82
CA PRO A 200 -24.44 0.30 23.57
C PRO A 200 -24.54 0.44 25.09
N ASP A 201 -24.93 1.61 25.59
CA ASP A 201 -25.05 1.91 27.02
C ASP A 201 -26.23 1.12 27.67
N ILE A 202 -27.15 0.56 26.88
CA ILE A 202 -28.29 -0.25 27.37
C ILE A 202 -27.92 -1.73 27.65
N LEU A 203 -26.67 -2.14 27.35
CA LEU A 203 -26.22 -3.53 27.44
C LEU A 203 -25.99 -3.98 28.89
N ASN A 204 -27.04 -4.52 29.50
CA ASN A 204 -26.99 -5.19 30.79
C ASN A 204 -26.51 -6.66 30.70
N ALA A 205 -26.29 -7.29 31.86
CA ALA A 205 -25.80 -8.67 31.94
C ALA A 205 -26.68 -9.69 31.18
N SER A 206 -28.00 -9.51 31.18
CA SER A 206 -28.94 -10.39 30.46
C SER A 206 -28.74 -10.29 28.94
N ARG A 207 -28.64 -9.06 28.41
CA ARG A 207 -28.37 -8.81 26.98
C ARG A 207 -27.01 -9.37 26.55
N ARG A 208 -25.97 -9.18 27.38
CA ARG A 208 -24.63 -9.71 27.08
C ARG A 208 -24.59 -11.23 27.04
N ARG A 209 -25.34 -11.93 27.91
CA ARG A 209 -25.48 -13.40 27.84
C ARG A 209 -26.20 -13.85 26.57
N ARG A 210 -27.25 -13.14 26.17
CA ARG A 210 -27.98 -13.42 24.92
C ARG A 210 -27.07 -13.25 23.70
N ILE A 211 -26.31 -12.15 23.66
CA ILE A 211 -25.35 -11.85 22.58
C ILE A 211 -24.29 -12.94 22.50
N ALA A 212 -23.64 -13.27 23.62
CA ALA A 212 -22.64 -14.33 23.70
C ALA A 212 -23.16 -15.67 23.14
N LYS A 213 -24.38 -16.08 23.53
CA LYS A 213 -25.03 -17.28 23.01
C LYS A 213 -25.33 -17.18 21.50
N GLY A 214 -25.73 -16.00 21.02
CA GLY A 214 -26.03 -15.77 19.60
C GLY A 214 -24.79 -15.68 18.70
N SER A 215 -23.66 -15.23 19.24
CA SER A 215 -22.38 -15.13 18.52
C SER A 215 -21.49 -16.37 18.65
N GLY A 216 -21.86 -17.34 19.50
CA GLY A 216 -21.01 -18.50 19.79
C GLY A 216 -19.78 -18.16 20.63
N THR A 217 -19.79 -17.02 21.33
CA THR A 217 -18.66 -16.52 22.13
C THR A 217 -19.00 -16.53 23.63
N SER A 218 -18.01 -16.21 24.46
CA SER A 218 -18.18 -16.05 25.90
C SER A 218 -18.66 -14.63 26.28
N VAL A 219 -19.25 -14.48 27.47
CA VAL A 219 -19.63 -13.16 28.02
C VAL A 219 -18.40 -12.28 28.25
N GLN A 220 -17.27 -12.92 28.57
CA GLN A 220 -15.97 -12.28 28.75
C GLN A 220 -15.49 -11.62 27.44
N GLU A 221 -15.63 -12.31 26.31
CA GLU A 221 -15.31 -11.75 25.00
C GLU A 221 -16.21 -10.57 24.64
N VAL A 222 -17.52 -10.67 24.93
CA VAL A 222 -18.46 -9.55 24.73
C VAL A 222 -18.03 -8.33 25.57
N ASN A 223 -17.62 -8.54 26.83
CA ASN A 223 -17.13 -7.46 27.70
C ASN A 223 -15.82 -6.86 27.18
N ARG A 224 -14.89 -7.69 26.70
CA ARG A 224 -13.61 -7.23 26.16
C ARG A 224 -13.82 -6.36 24.92
N MET A 225 -14.69 -6.78 24.01
CA MET A 225 -15.05 -6.00 22.81
C MET A 225 -15.68 -4.66 23.20
N MET A 226 -16.62 -4.67 24.15
CA MET A 226 -17.25 -3.44 24.65
C MET A 226 -16.24 -2.45 25.26
N ASN A 227 -15.24 -2.94 25.99
CA ASN A 227 -14.17 -2.09 26.54
C ASN A 227 -13.30 -1.47 25.43
N GLN A 228 -13.04 -2.22 24.36
CA GLN A 228 -12.31 -1.71 23.19
C GLN A 228 -13.12 -0.62 22.48
N PHE A 229 -14.41 -0.86 22.26
CA PHE A 229 -15.33 0.13 21.68
C PHE A 229 -15.39 1.41 22.53
N GLU A 230 -15.51 1.30 23.85
CA GLU A 230 -15.50 2.46 24.75
C GLU A 230 -14.18 3.24 24.71
N SER A 231 -13.05 2.56 24.59
CA SER A 231 -11.73 3.18 24.48
C SER A 231 -11.64 4.02 23.21
N ILE A 232 -12.14 3.48 22.09
CA ILE A 232 -12.19 4.20 20.81
C ILE A 232 -13.19 5.36 20.87
N ARG A 233 -14.38 5.16 21.46
CA ARG A 233 -15.37 6.23 21.68
C ARG A 233 -14.78 7.38 22.52
N LYS A 234 -13.94 7.07 23.53
CA LYS A 234 -13.23 8.09 24.32
C LYS A 234 -12.19 8.84 23.50
N LEU A 235 -11.38 8.14 22.69
CA LEU A 235 -10.43 8.78 21.77
C LEU A 235 -11.14 9.70 20.78
N ILE A 236 -12.21 9.24 20.13
CA ILE A 236 -13.01 10.04 19.19
C ILE A 236 -13.56 11.28 19.89
N LYS A 237 -14.09 11.15 21.12
CA LYS A 237 -14.54 12.30 21.91
C LYS A 237 -13.40 13.29 22.18
N GLN A 238 -12.21 12.83 22.55
CA GLN A 238 -11.04 13.69 22.78
C GLN A 238 -10.58 14.43 21.52
N PHE A 239 -10.65 13.79 20.35
CA PHE A 239 -10.33 14.40 19.07
C PHE A 239 -11.42 15.38 18.59
N SER A 240 -12.70 15.05 18.81
CA SER A 240 -13.83 15.94 18.47
C SER A 240 -13.90 17.18 19.37
N GLY A 241 -13.41 17.09 20.61
CA GLY A 241 -13.43 18.18 21.60
C GLY A 241 -12.32 19.23 21.45
N LYS A 242 -11.25 18.95 20.69
CA LYS A 242 -10.22 19.95 20.38
C LYS A 242 -10.64 20.77 19.16
N LYS A 243 -11.29 21.91 19.42
CA LYS A 243 -11.47 23.01 18.46
C LYS A 243 -10.19 23.23 17.65
N LYS A 244 -10.36 23.43 16.34
CA LYS A 244 -9.38 24.05 15.42
C LYS A 244 -8.56 25.12 16.15
N GLY A 245 -7.26 24.89 16.29
CA GLY A 245 -6.33 25.91 16.78
C GLY A 245 -5.15 25.32 17.54
N LYS A 246 -3.94 25.53 17.01
CA LYS A 246 -2.64 25.11 17.55
C LYS A 246 -2.30 23.62 17.42
N PHE A 247 -2.03 23.20 16.18
CA PHE A 247 -0.78 22.45 16.00
C PHE A 247 0.37 23.39 16.38
N PRO A 248 1.30 23.00 17.27
CA PRO A 248 2.56 23.71 17.38
C PRO A 248 3.20 23.67 15.99
N ARG A 249 3.35 24.83 15.34
CA ARG A 249 4.34 24.96 14.27
C ARG A 249 5.65 24.54 14.91
N MET A 250 6.16 23.37 14.53
CA MET A 250 7.59 23.08 14.66
C MET A 250 8.29 23.98 13.65
N GLY A 251 8.37 25.25 14.00
CA GLY A 251 9.02 26.29 13.23
C GLY A 251 10.50 26.28 13.57
N GLY A 252 11.31 26.02 12.55
CA GLY A 252 12.62 26.64 12.34
C GLY A 252 13.66 26.42 13.44
N MET A 253 14.53 25.43 13.23
CA MET A 253 15.92 25.56 13.67
C MET A 253 16.50 26.90 13.19
N PRO A 254 17.10 27.71 14.08
CA PRO A 254 17.81 28.91 13.66
C PRO A 254 19.21 28.51 13.18
N PHE A 255 19.40 28.46 11.86
CA PHE A 255 20.72 28.70 11.28
C PHE A 255 20.82 30.21 10.99
N GLY A 256 21.86 30.84 11.52
CA GLY A 256 22.14 32.28 11.45
C GLY A 256 22.40 32.84 10.05
N PRO A 257 22.76 34.13 9.92
CA PRO A 257 24.16 34.52 10.20
C PRO A 257 24.38 35.92 10.82
N MET A 258 25.36 36.03 11.72
CA MET A 258 26.46 37.02 11.78
C MET A 258 27.40 36.65 12.93
#